data_AF-A0A6P7HBM4-F1
#
_entry.id   AF-A0A6P7HBM4-F1
#
_cell.length_a   1.000
_cell.length_b   1.000
_cell.length_c   1.000
_cell.angle_alpha   90.00
_cell.angle_beta   90.00
_cell.angle_gamma   90.00
#
_symmetry.space_group_name_H-M   'P 1'
#
loop_
_entity.id
_entity.type
_entity.pdbx_description
1 polymer ?
#
loop_
_entity_poly.entity_id
_entity_poly.type
_entity_poly.pdbx_seq_one_letter_code
_entity_poly.pdbx_strand_id
1 'polypeptide(L)' 'MRGFPRVIGCIDGSQIKITSPGGNDAEIYRNRKGYFSINIQAVCSADGLFQSITARWPGSAHDQ' A
#
# COMPACT_ATOMS: atom_id res chain seq x y z
N MET A 1 12.49 15.68 -12.08
CA MET A 1 11.06 15.96 -12.36
C MET A 1 10.84 17.47 -12.42
N ARG A 2 10.08 17.98 -13.41
CA ARG A 2 9.64 19.39 -13.48
C ARG A 2 8.14 19.45 -13.13
N GLY A 3 7.81 19.58 -11.85
CA GLY A 3 6.43 19.67 -11.36
C GLY A 3 6.38 19.46 -9.84
N PHE A 4 5.72 20.38 -9.12
CA PHE A 4 5.68 20.53 -7.65
C PHE A 4 7.00 20.99 -6.97
N PRO A 5 7.30 22.30 -6.98
CA PRO A 5 8.49 22.84 -6.31
C PRO A 5 8.42 22.66 -4.79
N ARG A 6 9.56 22.34 -4.18
CA ARG A 6 9.75 22.09 -2.74
C ARG A 6 9.14 20.79 -2.18
N VAL A 7 8.86 19.81 -3.04
CA VAL A 7 8.56 18.44 -2.57
C VAL A 7 9.85 17.71 -2.25
N ILE A 8 9.90 17.07 -1.08
CA ILE A 8 11.05 16.25 -0.64
C ILE A 8 10.90 14.77 -0.98
N GLY A 9 9.66 14.33 -1.26
CA GLY A 9 9.32 12.96 -1.60
C GLY A 9 7.80 12.75 -1.67
N CYS A 10 7.38 11.57 -2.08
CA CYS A 10 5.99 11.15 -2.05
C CYS A 10 5.82 9.88 -1.20
N ILE A 11 4.63 9.74 -0.63
CA ILE A 11 4.19 8.54 0.07
C ILE A 11 2.90 8.13 -0.60
N ASP A 12 2.80 6.86 -0.97
CA ASP A 12 1.59 6.32 -1.58
C ASP A 12 1.30 4.90 -1.08
N GLY A 13 0.00 4.56 -1.03
CA GLY A 13 -0.52 3.27 -0.62
C GLY A 13 -1.16 2.54 -1.81
N SER A 14 -0.82 1.28 -2.01
CA SER A 14 -1.32 0.45 -3.11
C SER A 14 -1.77 -0.91 -2.59
N GLN A 15 -2.96 -1.33 -3.01
CA GLN A 15 -3.48 -2.66 -2.67
C GLN A 15 -3.07 -3.70 -3.72
N ILE A 16 -2.30 -4.70 -3.29
CA ILE A 16 -1.90 -5.82 -4.13
C ILE A 16 -2.85 -6.98 -3.90
N LYS A 17 -3.50 -7.42 -4.98
CA LYS A 17 -4.43 -8.56 -4.94
C LYS A 17 -3.67 -9.84 -4.61
N ILE A 18 -4.24 -10.63 -3.71
CA ILE A 18 -3.74 -11.95 -3.32
C ILE A 18 -4.83 -13.00 -3.50
N THR A 19 -4.43 -14.27 -3.55
CA THR A 19 -5.36 -15.39 -3.33
C THR A 19 -5.83 -15.37 -1.87
N SER A 20 -7.03 -15.89 -1.61
CA SER A 20 -7.52 -16.04 -0.23
C SER A 20 -6.45 -16.74 0.63
N PRO A 21 -5.99 -16.13 1.73
CA PRO A 21 -5.02 -16.78 2.60
C PRO A 21 -5.62 -17.97 3.37
N GLY A 22 -6.95 -18.13 3.34
CA GLY A 22 -7.66 -19.19 4.06
C GLY A 22 -7.65 -18.98 5.58
N GLY A 23 -8.25 -19.92 6.30
CA GLY A 23 -8.36 -19.88 7.76
C GLY A 23 -9.38 -18.85 8.28
N ASN A 24 -9.44 -18.72 9.60
CA ASN A 24 -10.44 -17.89 10.30
C ASN A 24 -10.26 -16.40 10.03
N ASP A 25 -9.04 -15.98 9.67
CA ASP A 25 -8.68 -14.58 9.46
C ASP A 25 -8.69 -14.19 7.97
N ALA A 26 -9.18 -15.03 7.05
CA ALA A 26 -9.15 -14.68 5.62
C ALA A 26 -9.85 -13.34 5.32
N GLU A 27 -10.92 -13.04 6.04
CA GLU A 27 -11.72 -11.82 5.86
C GLU A 27 -10.98 -10.54 6.24
N ILE A 28 -9.95 -10.58 7.10
CA ILE A 28 -9.16 -9.36 7.40
C ILE A 28 -8.34 -8.91 6.18
N TYR A 29 -8.11 -9.79 5.21
CA TYR A 29 -7.45 -9.44 3.95
C TYR A 29 -8.44 -8.97 2.88
N ARG A 30 -9.75 -9.08 3.11
CA ARG A 30 -10.74 -8.59 2.16
C ARG A 30 -10.83 -7.08 2.23
N ASN A 31 -10.66 -6.43 1.08
CA ASN A 31 -10.82 -4.99 0.98
C ASN A 31 -12.27 -4.57 0.73
N ARG A 32 -12.50 -3.25 0.74
CA ARG A 32 -13.82 -2.65 0.42
C ARG A 32 -14.29 -2.92 -1.02
N LYS A 33 -13.39 -3.34 -1.91
CA LYS A 33 -13.70 -3.73 -3.30
C LYS A 33 -14.06 -5.22 -3.42
N GLY A 34 -14.13 -5.95 -2.31
CA GLY A 34 -14.59 -7.34 -2.23
C GLY A 34 -13.54 -8.40 -2.57
N TYR A 35 -12.28 -8.03 -2.82
CA TYR A 35 -11.21 -8.98 -3.12
C TYR A 35 -10.15 -9.02 -2.00
N PHE A 36 -9.42 -10.14 -1.90
CA PHE A 36 -8.34 -10.28 -0.93
C PHE A 36 -7.10 -9.52 -1.41
N SER A 37 -6.50 -8.73 -0.51
CA SER A 37 -5.33 -7.91 -0.82
C SER A 37 -4.45 -7.69 0.39
N ILE A 38 -3.22 -7.25 0.12
CA ILE A 38 -2.28 -6.69 1.10
C ILE A 38 -2.04 -5.24 0.70
N ASN A 39 -2.06 -4.34 1.66
CA ASN A 39 -1.71 -2.94 1.46
C ASN A 39 -0.19 -2.77 1.56
N ILE A 40 0.38 -2.15 0.52
CA ILE A 40 1.77 -1.75 0.42
C ILE A 40 1.85 -0.23 0.50
N GLN A 41 2.69 0.28 1.38
CA GLN A 41 3.05 1.69 1.43
C GLN A 41 4.48 1.86 0.92
N ALA A 42 4.68 2.78 -0.02
CA ALA A 42 6.00 3.12 -0.54
C ALA A 42 6.31 4.59 -0.28
N VAL A 43 7.56 4.88 0.10
CA VAL A 43 8.11 6.23 0.22
C VAL A 43 9.14 6.41 -0.89
N CYS A 44 9.04 7.50 -1.64
CA CYS A 44 9.95 7.84 -2.72
C CYS A 44 10.52 9.24 -2.50
N SER A 45 11.81 9.45 -2.75
CA SER A 45 12.44 10.77 -2.67
C SER A 45 12.07 11.63 -3.88
N ALA A 46 12.33 12.94 -3.78
CA ALA A 46 12.17 13.88 -4.89
C ALA A 46 13.00 13.51 -6.13
N ASP A 47 14.07 12.72 -5.96
CA ASP A 47 14.92 12.21 -7.04
C ASP A 47 14.30 10.99 -7.74
N GLY A 48 13.12 10.53 -7.29
CA GLY A 48 12.43 9.38 -7.86
C GLY A 48 12.95 8.02 -7.35
N LEU A 49 13.67 8.01 -6.23
CA LEU A 49 14.23 6.79 -5.63
C LEU A 49 13.37 6.30 -4.46
N PHE A 50 12.99 5.02 -4.49
CA PHE A 50 12.33 4.39 -3.34
C PHE A 50 13.25 4.42 -2.11
N GLN A 51 12.73 4.98 -1.03
CA GLN A 51 13.39 5.07 0.27
C GLN A 51 12.97 3.94 1.19
N SER A 52 11.70 3.53 1.11
CA SER A 52 11.15 2.45 1.93
C SER A 52 9.91 1.85 1.29
N ILE A 53 9.71 0.54 1.51
CA ILE A 53 8.52 -0.20 1.10
C ILE A 53 8.06 -1.04 2.28
N THR A 54 6.78 -0.92 2.65
CA THR A 54 6.16 -1.66 3.75
C THR A 54 4.96 -2.44 3.20
N ALA A 55 5.07 -3.77 3.12
CA ALA A 55 4.06 -4.67 2.56
C ALA A 55 3.52 -5.65 3.61
N ARG A 56 2.82 -5.13 4.62
CA ARG A 56 2.44 -5.92 5.82
C ARG A 56 1.00 -5.76 6.26
N TRP A 57 0.26 -4.82 5.68
CA TRP A 57 -1.04 -4.46 6.20
C TRP A 57 -2.14 -5.27 5.51
N PRO A 58 -3.10 -5.85 6.24
CA PRO A 58 -4.23 -6.55 5.64
C PRO A 58 -5.05 -5.64 4.73
N GLY A 59 -5.68 -6.18 3.70
CA GLY A 59 -6.49 -5.42 2.73
C GLY A 59 -7.68 -4.67 3.32
N SER A 60 -8.12 -5.03 4.52
CA SER A 60 -9.14 -4.29 5.29
C SER A 60 -8.59 -3.08 6.05
N ALA A 61 -7.27 -2.96 6.20
CA ALA A 61 -6.64 -1.85 6.92
C ALA A 61 -7.02 -0.50 6.26
N HIS A 62 -7.39 0.46 7.11
CA HIS A 62 -7.72 1.82 6.70
C HIS A 62 -6.52 2.73 6.85
N ASP A 63 -6.39 3.68 5.93
CA ASP A 63 -5.50 4.82 6.11
C ASP A 63 -6.06 5.64 7.29
N GLN A 64 -5.29 5.76 8.38
CA GLN A 64 -5.63 6.61 9.52
C GLN A 64 -5.38 8.09 9.19
#